data_AF-A0A534ZGI3-F1
#
_entry.id   AF-A0A534ZGI3-F1
#
_cell.length_a   1.000
_cell.length_b   1.000
_cell.length_c   1.000
_cell.angle_alpha   90.00
_cell.angle_beta   90.00
_cell.angle_gamma   90.00
#
_symmetry.space_group_name_H-M   'P 1'
#
loop_
_entity.id
_entity.type
_entity.pdbx_description
1 polymer ?
#
loop_
_entity_poly.entity_id
_entity_poly.type
_entity_poly.pdbx_seq_one_letter_code
_entity_poly.pdbx_strand_id
1 'polypeptide(L)'
;MESDGIVIETTRGVRVGSLEAKLARRLVKFVRGGNRYQAGVTSCDGNTVKLIIRETYQDPRFAGKPSFPMRRKREVEFRPYTKESLLARDVEVFAGDEEEEEALVETPVSEDLEEGMHAVEDEAEPLDFSGEADSDADEDEDES
;
A
#
# COMPACT_ATOMS: atom_id res chain seq x y z
N MET A 1 27.96 16.64 16.41
CA MET A 1 27.25 15.72 15.50
C MET A 1 25.77 15.87 15.74
N GLU A 2 25.01 16.46 14.82
CA GLU A 2 23.55 16.47 14.94
C GLU A 2 23.04 15.04 14.71
N SER A 3 22.34 14.50 15.71
CA SER A 3 21.73 13.18 15.63
C SER A 3 20.60 13.20 14.60
N ASP A 4 20.81 12.63 13.41
CA ASP A 4 19.82 12.51 12.34
C ASP A 4 18.76 11.42 12.62
N GLY A 5 18.49 11.17 13.90
CA GLY A 5 17.61 10.13 14.41
C GLY A 5 16.38 10.73 15.08
N ILE A 6 15.23 10.09 14.89
CA ILE A 6 14.00 10.40 15.62
C ILE A 6 13.79 9.31 16.66
N VAL A 7 13.74 9.71 17.92
CA VAL A 7 13.43 8.85 19.05
C VAL A 7 11.95 8.94 19.36
N ILE A 8 11.33 7.80 19.67
CA ILE A 8 9.93 7.72 20.09
C ILE A 8 9.88 7.57 21.60
N GLU A 9 9.15 8.48 22.24
CA GLU A 9 8.93 8.49 23.68
C GLU A 9 7.43 8.50 23.98
N THR A 10 7.05 7.84 25.06
CA THR A 10 5.68 7.91 25.60
C THR A 10 5.43 9.28 26.24
N THR A 11 4.18 9.60 26.52
CA THR A 11 3.82 10.83 27.29
C THR A 11 4.43 10.89 28.68
N ARG A 12 4.92 9.76 29.21
CA ARG A 12 5.62 9.65 30.49
C ARG A 12 7.15 9.78 30.37
N GLY A 13 7.67 10.06 29.17
CA GLY A 13 9.11 10.16 28.91
C GLY A 13 9.83 8.80 28.82
N VAL A 14 9.10 7.69 28.75
CA VAL A 14 9.73 6.37 28.55
C VAL A 14 10.05 6.19 27.07
N ARG A 15 11.32 5.92 26.77
CA ARG A 15 11.80 5.64 25.41
C ARG A 15 11.28 4.29 24.93
N VAL A 16 10.54 4.30 23.83
CA VAL A 16 9.98 3.10 23.19
C VAL A 16 10.98 2.53 22.18
N GLY A 17 11.62 3.42 21.40
CA GLY A 17 12.55 3.02 20.37
C GLY A 17 12.98 4.19 19.48
N SER A 18 13.49 3.87 18.29
CA SER A 18 13.86 4.85 17.27
C SER A 18 13.20 4.49 15.94
N LEU A 19 12.92 5.52 15.14
CA LEU A 19 12.44 5.35 13.79
C LEU A 19 13.56 4.84 12.87
N GLU A 20 13.22 4.13 11.79
CA GLU A 20 14.18 3.70 10.77
C GLU A 20 15.00 4.89 10.24
N ALA A 21 16.32 4.74 10.08
CA ALA A 21 17.23 5.81 9.73
C ALA A 21 16.81 6.59 8.46
N LYS A 22 16.36 5.88 7.42
CA LYS A 22 15.88 6.50 6.16
C LYS A 22 14.67 7.39 6.40
N LEU A 23 13.72 6.93 7.21
CA LEU A 23 12.50 7.68 7.52
C LEU A 23 12.78 8.83 8.47
N ALA A 24 13.62 8.61 9.49
CA ALA A 24 14.06 9.62 10.45
C ALA A 24 14.71 10.81 9.75
N ARG A 25 15.75 10.55 8.94
CA ARG A 25 16.46 11.58 8.16
C ARG A 25 15.53 12.38 7.25
N ARG A 26 14.57 11.71 6.62
CA ARG A 26 13.57 12.38 5.78
C ARG A 26 12.68 13.30 6.62
N LEU A 27 12.12 12.80 7.72
CA LEU A 27 11.24 13.58 8.58
C LEU A 27 11.98 14.74 9.27
N VAL A 28 13.24 14.57 9.67
CA VAL A 28 14.07 15.66 10.24
C VAL A 28 14.12 16.85 9.29
N LYS A 29 14.30 16.63 7.97
CA LYS A 29 14.28 17.71 6.97
C LYS A 29 12.94 18.46 6.94
N PHE A 30 11.82 17.75 7.02
CA PHE A 30 10.51 18.37 6.97
C PHE A 30 10.13 19.06 8.29
N VAL A 31 10.44 18.46 9.43
CA VAL A 31 10.26 19.07 10.77
C VAL A 31 11.06 20.37 10.86
N ARG A 32 12.33 20.36 10.44
CA ARG A 32 13.18 21.57 10.41
C ARG A 32 12.61 22.65 9.49
N GLY A 33 11.90 22.27 8.43
CA GLY A 33 11.30 23.22 7.50
C GLY A 33 9.88 23.65 7.86
N GLY A 34 9.33 23.24 9.01
CA GLY A 34 8.07 23.75 9.56
C GLY A 34 6.90 22.76 9.59
N ASN A 35 7.06 21.55 9.06
CA ASN A 35 6.00 20.54 9.10
C ASN A 35 5.79 20.01 10.52
N ARG A 36 4.54 19.70 10.86
CA ARG A 36 4.17 19.16 12.18
C ARG A 36 3.52 17.80 12.03
N TYR A 37 3.89 16.88 12.90
CA TYR A 37 3.42 15.50 12.86
C TYR A 37 2.78 15.09 14.18
N GLN A 38 1.88 14.12 14.08
CA GLN A 38 1.37 13.38 15.22
C GLN A 38 1.62 11.90 14.98
N ALA A 39 2.08 11.21 16.03
CA ALA A 39 2.27 9.78 16.02
C ALA A 39 1.25 9.10 16.95
N GLY A 40 0.82 7.90 16.59
CA GLY A 40 0.00 7.04 17.41
C GLY A 40 0.50 5.60 17.32
N VAL A 41 0.35 4.84 18.40
CA VAL A 41 0.65 3.41 18.41
C VAL A 41 -0.54 2.65 17.82
N THR A 42 -0.28 1.78 16.84
CA THR A 42 -1.31 0.94 16.22
C THR A 42 -1.31 -0.48 16.78
N SER A 43 -0.14 -1.02 17.11
CA SER A 43 0.00 -2.33 17.79
C SER A 43 1.28 -2.36 18.63
N CYS A 44 1.27 -3.20 19.66
CA CYS A 44 2.43 -3.56 20.46
C CYS A 44 2.53 -5.08 20.53
N ASP A 45 3.53 -5.66 19.87
CA ASP A 45 3.76 -7.10 19.77
C ASP A 45 5.10 -7.43 20.44
N GLY A 46 5.08 -7.72 21.75
CA GLY A 46 6.28 -8.07 22.54
C GLY A 46 7.38 -7.00 22.44
N ASN A 47 8.38 -7.25 21.60
CA ASN A 47 9.51 -6.34 21.33
C ASN A 47 9.29 -5.37 20.16
N THR A 48 8.20 -5.49 19.42
CA THR A 48 7.92 -4.65 18.24
C THR A 48 6.75 -3.72 18.50
N VAL A 49 6.94 -2.43 18.28
CA VAL A 49 5.88 -1.43 18.34
C VAL A 49 5.61 -0.90 16.93
N LYS A 50 4.36 -0.99 16.49
CA LYS A 50 3.90 -0.41 15.24
C LYS A 50 3.31 0.97 15.51
N LEU A 51 3.77 1.95 14.76
CA LEU A 51 3.34 3.34 14.88
C LEU A 51 2.78 3.83 13.55
N ILE A 52 1.73 4.64 13.62
CA ILE A 52 1.26 5.46 12.52
C ILE A 52 1.67 6.90 12.77
N ILE A 53 2.21 7.55 11.75
CA ILE A 53 2.58 8.97 11.79
C ILE A 53 1.75 9.69 10.74
N ARG A 54 1.04 10.72 11.16
CA ARG A 54 0.28 11.61 10.29
C ARG A 54 0.88 13.01 10.29
N GLU A 55 0.86 13.64 9.14
CA GLU A 55 1.14 15.07 9.03
C GLU A 55 -0.09 15.85 9.47
N THR A 56 0.10 16.79 10.38
CA THR A 56 -0.97 17.66 10.92
C THR A 56 -0.90 19.07 10.33
N TYR A 57 0.25 19.44 9.79
CA TYR A 57 0.48 20.71 9.12
C TYR A 57 1.61 20.57 8.10
N GLN A 58 1.33 21.05 6.88
CA GLN A 58 2.30 21.16 5.79
C GLN A 58 2.71 22.62 5.65
N ASP A 59 4.00 22.90 5.78
CA ASP A 59 4.52 24.22 5.46
C ASP A 59 4.41 24.47 3.94
N PRO A 60 4.02 25.69 3.49
CA PRO A 60 3.92 26.03 2.07
C PRO A 60 5.18 25.74 1.26
N ARG A 61 6.37 25.77 1.88
CA ARG A 61 7.66 25.41 1.24
C ARG A 61 7.70 23.97 0.74
N PHE A 62 6.88 23.09 1.32
CA PHE A 62 6.77 21.70 0.96
C PHE A 62 5.44 21.36 0.27
N ALA A 63 4.67 22.35 -0.16
CA ALA A 63 3.45 22.12 -0.92
C ALA A 63 3.71 21.18 -2.11
N GLY A 64 2.87 20.15 -2.25
CA GLY A 64 3.00 19.11 -3.29
C GLY A 64 4.12 18.09 -3.06
N LYS A 65 4.90 18.18 -1.98
CA LYS A 65 5.97 17.22 -1.63
C LYS A 65 5.58 16.47 -0.33
N PRO A 66 4.99 15.28 -0.42
CA PRO A 66 4.57 14.54 0.77
C PRO A 66 5.77 14.06 1.60
N SER A 67 5.58 14.07 2.92
CA SER A 67 6.60 13.63 3.88
C SER A 67 6.91 12.14 3.79
N PHE A 68 5.92 11.32 3.42
CA PHE A 68 6.04 9.86 3.29
C PHE A 68 6.03 9.45 1.81
N PRO A 69 6.88 8.49 1.39
CA PRO A 69 6.80 7.93 0.05
C PRO A 69 5.45 7.25 -0.17
N MET A 70 4.80 7.53 -1.30
CA MET A 70 3.65 6.75 -1.73
C MET A 70 4.12 5.33 -2.04
N ARG A 71 3.68 4.34 -1.25
CA ARG A 71 3.83 2.95 -1.63
C ARG A 71 2.99 2.75 -2.88
N ARG A 72 3.62 2.67 -4.05
CA ARG A 72 2.97 2.07 -5.21
C ARG A 72 2.64 0.65 -4.76
N LYS A 73 1.35 0.35 -4.54
CA LYS A 73 0.92 -1.05 -4.49
C LYS A 73 1.51 -1.63 -5.76
N ARG A 74 2.37 -2.64 -5.64
CA ARG A 74 2.88 -3.40 -6.78
C ARG A 74 1.66 -3.57 -7.68
N GLU A 75 1.69 -2.95 -8.87
CA GLU A 75 0.67 -3.22 -9.85
C GLU A 75 0.65 -4.74 -9.91
N VAL A 76 -0.42 -5.34 -9.39
CA VAL A 76 -0.84 -6.61 -9.96
C VAL A 76 -0.97 -6.21 -11.41
N GLU A 77 0.01 -6.63 -12.20
CA GLU A 77 0.08 -6.36 -13.62
C GLU A 77 -1.19 -7.00 -14.15
N PHE A 78 -2.26 -6.21 -14.15
CA PHE A 78 -3.54 -6.59 -14.67
C PHE A 78 -3.23 -6.64 -16.14
N ARG A 79 -2.89 -7.84 -16.61
CA ARG A 79 -2.74 -8.16 -18.01
C ARG A 79 -4.14 -8.55 -18.43
N PRO A 80 -4.99 -7.61 -18.93
CA PRO A 80 -6.27 -7.96 -19.49
C PRO A 80 -6.02 -8.79 -20.74
N TYR A 81 -5.81 -10.09 -20.57
CA TYR A 81 -6.01 -11.04 -21.63
C TYR A 81 -7.51 -11.26 -21.73
N THR A 82 -8.20 -10.36 -22.42
CA THR A 82 -9.41 -10.79 -23.12
C THR A 82 -8.96 -11.90 -24.06
N LYS A 83 -9.29 -13.16 -23.73
CA LYS A 83 -9.08 -14.27 -24.67
C LYS A 83 -9.76 -13.86 -25.97
N GLU A 84 -9.00 -13.86 -27.07
CA GLU A 84 -9.48 -13.54 -28.42
C GLU A 84 -10.72 -14.35 -28.83
N SER A 85 -10.94 -15.50 -28.19
CA SER A 85 -12.16 -16.30 -28.29
C SER A 85 -13.46 -15.58 -27.90
N LEU A 86 -13.42 -14.44 -27.19
CA LEU A 86 -14.59 -13.60 -26.91
C LEU A 86 -14.79 -12.46 -27.92
N LEU A 87 -13.82 -12.21 -28.81
CA LEU A 87 -13.89 -11.16 -29.84
C LEU A 87 -14.51 -11.67 -31.15
N ALA A 88 -14.46 -12.98 -31.40
CA ALA A 88 -15.08 -13.59 -32.57
C ALA A 88 -16.51 -14.04 -32.26
N ARG A 89 -17.43 -13.08 -32.22
CA ARG A 89 -18.82 -13.34 -32.60
C ARG A 89 -19.13 -12.39 -33.74
N ASP A 90 -18.65 -12.75 -34.93
CA ASP A 90 -19.28 -12.27 -36.16
C ASP A 90 -20.74 -12.71 -36.07
N VAL A 91 -21.58 -11.77 -35.67
CA VAL A 91 -23.02 -11.90 -35.81
C VAL A 91 -23.24 -11.83 -37.30
N GLU A 92 -23.47 -12.98 -37.94
CA GLU A 92 -24.17 -13.04 -39.22
C GLU A 92 -25.59 -12.49 -38.96
N VAL A 93 -25.72 -11.17 -38.91
CA VAL A 93 -27.01 -10.48 -38.98
C VAL A 93 -27.43 -10.63 -40.43
N PHE A 94 -28.26 -11.65 -40.64
CA PHE A 94 -29.10 -11.87 -41.81
C PHE A 94 -29.32 -10.60 -42.64
N ALA A 95 -28.87 -10.67 -43.90
CA ALA A 95 -29.35 -9.78 -44.95
C ALA A 95 -30.87 -9.83 -44.99
N GLY A 96 -31.52 -8.69 -44.80
CA GLY A 96 -32.97 -8.58 -44.87
C GLY A 96 -33.41 -7.14 -44.64
N ASP A 97 -33.44 -6.41 -45.76
CA ASP A 97 -34.34 -5.31 -46.14
C ASP A 97 -34.70 -4.18 -45.16
N GLU A 98 -34.91 -3.04 -45.79
CA GLU A 98 -35.30 -1.76 -45.21
C GLU A 98 -36.69 -1.82 -44.51
N GLU A 99 -36.90 -0.87 -43.58
CA GLU A 99 -38.17 -0.35 -43.06
C GLU A 99 -38.65 -0.75 -41.64
N GLU A 100 -38.90 0.33 -40.86
CA GLU A 100 -39.88 0.53 -39.78
C GLU A 100 -39.65 0.03 -38.31
N GLU A 101 -39.50 1.04 -37.44
CA GLU A 101 -40.25 1.35 -36.19
C GLU A 101 -40.39 0.35 -35.00
N GLU A 102 -40.37 0.94 -33.79
CA GLU A 102 -40.80 0.41 -32.46
C GLU A 102 -39.83 -0.54 -31.70
N ALA A 103 -39.62 -0.49 -30.38
CA ALA A 103 -40.07 0.32 -29.26
C ALA A 103 -39.05 0.18 -28.09
N LEU A 104 -38.87 1.23 -27.30
CA LEU A 104 -38.04 1.23 -26.09
C LEU A 104 -38.82 0.55 -24.94
N VAL A 105 -38.38 -0.61 -24.48
CA VAL A 105 -39.00 -1.31 -23.33
C VAL A 105 -38.18 -1.05 -22.07
N GLU A 106 -38.64 -0.11 -21.23
CA GLU A 106 -38.22 0.00 -19.83
C GLU A 106 -38.73 -1.23 -19.06
N THR A 107 -37.85 -1.86 -18.27
CA THR A 107 -38.27 -2.82 -17.23
C THR A 107 -37.79 -2.34 -15.86
N PRO A 108 -38.65 -2.39 -14.83
CA PRO A 108 -38.40 -1.74 -13.54
C PRO A 108 -37.42 -2.55 -12.69
N VAL A 109 -36.58 -1.82 -11.94
CA VAL A 109 -35.69 -2.38 -10.91
C VAL A 109 -36.56 -2.95 -9.78
N SER A 110 -36.58 -4.27 -9.63
CA SER A 110 -37.09 -4.93 -8.43
C SER A 110 -36.01 -4.90 -7.34
N GLU A 111 -36.35 -4.26 -6.22
CA GLU A 111 -35.61 -4.31 -4.95
C GLU A 111 -35.73 -5.71 -4.33
N ASP A 112 -34.77 -6.59 -4.60
CA ASP A 112 -34.59 -7.82 -3.83
C ASP A 112 -33.20 -7.80 -3.18
N LEU A 113 -33.21 -7.54 -1.87
CA LEU A 113 -32.09 -7.77 -0.95
C LEU A 113 -31.72 -9.25 -1.00
N GLU A 114 -30.47 -9.57 -1.31
CA GLU A 114 -29.90 -10.85 -0.90
C GLU A 114 -28.51 -10.69 -0.29
N GLU A 115 -28.42 -11.30 0.89
CA GLU A 115 -27.44 -11.16 1.94
C GLU A 115 -26.17 -11.93 1.57
N GLY A 116 -25.15 -11.22 1.08
CA GLY A 116 -23.85 -11.80 0.72
C GLY A 116 -22.94 -12.01 1.93
N MET A 117 -23.26 -12.97 2.81
CA MET A 117 -22.37 -13.45 3.86
C MET A 117 -21.29 -14.35 3.24
N HIS A 118 -20.15 -13.80 2.83
CA HIS A 118 -19.02 -14.58 2.35
C HIS A 118 -18.07 -14.91 3.50
N ALA A 119 -18.27 -16.07 4.14
CA ALA A 119 -17.28 -16.63 5.06
C ALA A 119 -16.05 -17.06 4.26
N VAL A 120 -14.88 -16.53 4.59
CA VAL A 120 -13.61 -17.00 4.04
C VAL A 120 -13.07 -18.09 4.97
N GLU A 121 -12.96 -19.32 4.47
CA GLU A 121 -12.21 -20.38 5.15
C GLU A 121 -10.72 -20.05 5.06
N ASP A 122 -10.08 -19.99 6.23
CA ASP A 122 -8.66 -19.75 6.42
C ASP A 122 -7.90 -21.05 6.15
N GLU A 123 -7.34 -21.21 4.94
CA GLU A 123 -6.36 -22.25 4.65
C GLU A 123 -5.11 -21.60 4.04
N ALA A 124 -4.26 -21.05 4.91
CA ALA A 124 -2.94 -20.57 4.54
C ALA A 124 -1.91 -21.69 4.78
N GLU A 125 -1.36 -22.26 3.70
CA GLU A 125 -0.17 -23.11 3.82
C GLU A 125 1.07 -22.28 4.20
N PRO A 126 1.88 -22.73 5.17
CA PRO A 126 3.09 -22.03 5.58
C PRO A 126 4.23 -22.25 4.58
N LEU A 127 4.74 -21.17 3.99
CA LEU A 127 5.98 -21.19 3.20
C LEU A 127 7.19 -21.25 4.16
N ASP A 128 8.01 -22.29 4.01
CA ASP A 128 9.25 -22.52 4.76
C ASP A 128 10.40 -21.64 4.21
N PHE A 129 11.09 -20.93 5.11
CA PHE A 129 12.18 -19.99 4.81
C PHE A 129 13.54 -20.49 5.35
N SER A 130 13.72 -21.79 5.62
CA SER A 130 15.06 -22.30 5.93
C SER A 130 15.86 -22.54 4.63
N GLY A 131 16.56 -21.51 4.16
CA GLY A 131 17.48 -21.65 3.03
C GLY A 131 18.29 -20.39 2.81
N GLU A 132 19.60 -20.52 3.05
CA GLU A 132 20.67 -19.60 2.63
C GLU A 132 20.97 -18.44 3.58
N ALA A 133 21.63 -18.83 4.67
CA ALA A 133 22.75 -18.08 5.20
C ALA A 133 23.86 -18.04 4.15
N ASP A 134 24.28 -16.83 3.76
CA ASP A 134 25.59 -16.64 3.15
C ASP A 134 26.43 -15.77 4.08
N SER A 135 27.64 -16.27 4.31
CA SER A 135 28.61 -15.85 5.31
C SER A 135 29.47 -14.71 4.78
N ASP A 136 29.44 -13.55 5.42
CA ASP A 136 30.54 -12.59 5.31
C ASP A 136 31.57 -12.93 6.39
N ALA A 137 32.64 -13.59 5.95
CA ALA A 137 33.84 -13.83 6.73
C ALA A 137 34.72 -12.57 6.72
N ASP A 138 35.08 -12.11 7.91
CA ASP A 138 36.16 -11.17 8.16
C ASP A 138 37.51 -11.77 7.69
N GLU A 139 38.26 -11.04 6.86
CA GLU A 139 39.72 -11.15 6.82
C GLU A 139 40.31 -9.73 6.87
N ASP A 140 40.84 -9.39 8.04
CA ASP A 140 41.76 -8.29 8.28
C ASP A 140 43.07 -8.55 7.51
N GLU A 141 43.42 -7.67 6.56
CA GLU A 141 44.80 -7.56 6.07
C GLU A 141 45.45 -6.32 6.68
N ASP A 142 46.27 -6.60 7.69
CA ASP A 142 47.35 -5.78 8.22
C ASP A 142 48.52 -5.83 7.21
N GLU A 143 48.86 -4.72 6.56
CA GLU A 143 50.18 -4.58 5.94
C GLU A 143 50.68 -3.12 5.93
N SER A 144 51.68 -2.90 6.79
CA SER A 144 52.87 -2.01 6.67
C SER A 144 52.72 -0.48 6.56
#